data_AF-A0A1Z2LDY8-F1
#
_entry.id   AF-A0A1Z2LDY8-F1
#
_cell.length_a   1.000
_cell.length_b   1.000
_cell.length_c   1.000
_cell.angle_alpha   90.00
_cell.angle_beta   90.00
_cell.angle_gamma   90.00
#
_symmetry.space_group_name_H-M   'P 1'
#
loop_
_entity.id
_entity.type
_entity.pdbx_description
1 polymer ?
#
loop_
_entity_poly.entity_id
_entity_poly.type
_entity_poly.pdbx_seq_one_letter_code
_entity_poly.pdbx_strand_id
1 'polypeptide(L)'
;MITMKALMTSLLPDEARRGATGVASRFRGDLFDCLTARGDELFELTDALLCADGPVRTPVDLTLVAEHRRGQGAMYDALNNGNVDVPRLRQVLAGLPMPQAGDGRLVLAVDISHWPRPDAPTSSEPHSEMISN
;
A
#
# COMPACT_ATOMS: atom_id res chain seq x y z
N MET A 1 -9.45 17.55 5.38
CA MET A 1 -10.29 16.41 5.81
C MET A 1 -11.22 16.06 4.66
N ILE A 2 -10.71 15.28 3.70
CA ILE A 2 -11.46 14.87 2.51
C ILE A 2 -12.04 13.49 2.84
N THR A 3 -13.35 13.45 3.08
CA THR A 3 -14.09 12.19 3.22
C THR A 3 -14.11 11.48 1.86
N MET A 4 -13.24 10.49 1.65
CA MET A 4 -13.51 9.45 0.65
C MET A 4 -14.71 8.65 1.15
N LYS A 5 -15.88 9.04 0.67
CA LYS A 5 -17.13 8.32 0.92
C LYS A 5 -17.04 7.01 0.15
N ALA A 6 -16.72 5.93 0.85
CA ALA A 6 -16.97 4.57 0.39
C ALA A 6 -18.49 4.42 0.20
N LEU A 7 -18.97 4.69 -1.01
CA LEU A 7 -20.37 4.55 -1.38
C LEU A 7 -20.47 4.06 -2.81
N MET A 8 -19.86 2.90 -3.08
CA MET A 8 -20.07 2.16 -4.33
C MET A 8 -19.92 0.63 -4.17
N THR A 9 -20.13 0.08 -2.97
CA THR A 9 -20.02 -1.38 -2.79
C THR A 9 -21.33 -2.13 -3.07
N SER A 10 -22.49 -1.47 -3.21
CA SER A 10 -23.77 -2.20 -3.27
C SER A 10 -24.53 -2.25 -4.61
N LEU A 11 -24.02 -1.72 -5.73
CA LEU A 11 -24.77 -1.70 -7.00
C LEU A 11 -23.91 -1.94 -8.27
N LEU A 12 -22.86 -2.76 -8.20
CA LEU A 12 -22.22 -3.23 -9.42
C LEU A 12 -23.04 -4.38 -10.02
N PRO A 13 -23.47 -4.30 -11.30
CA PRO A 13 -24.07 -5.43 -12.01
C PRO A 13 -23.20 -6.68 -11.88
N ASP A 14 -23.81 -7.85 -11.89
CA ASP A 14 -23.12 -9.12 -11.56
C ASP A 14 -21.93 -9.42 -12.48
N GLU A 15 -21.98 -8.95 -13.74
CA GLU A 15 -20.88 -9.01 -14.70
C GLU A 15 -19.73 -8.05 -14.37
N ALA A 16 -20.05 -6.83 -13.94
CA ALA A 16 -19.06 -5.84 -13.50
C ALA A 16 -18.37 -6.31 -12.21
N ARG A 17 -19.11 -6.96 -11.32
CA ARG A 17 -18.57 -7.62 -10.12
C ARG A 17 -17.65 -8.79 -10.48
N ARG A 18 -18.05 -9.65 -11.42
CA ARG A 18 -17.20 -10.76 -11.92
C ARG A 18 -15.92 -10.28 -12.59
N GLY A 19 -16.02 -9.22 -13.41
CA GLY A 19 -14.87 -8.56 -14.02
C GLY A 19 -13.92 -7.99 -12.96
N ALA A 20 -14.45 -7.27 -11.96
CA ALA A 20 -13.68 -6.74 -10.84
C ALA A 20 -12.98 -7.84 -10.03
N THR A 21 -13.65 -8.97 -9.76
CA THR A 21 -13.01 -10.11 -9.08
C THR A 21 -11.90 -10.74 -9.91
N GLY A 22 -12.03 -10.79 -11.24
CA GLY A 22 -10.98 -11.27 -12.13
C GLY A 22 -9.74 -10.36 -12.10
N VAL A 23 -9.95 -9.05 -12.15
CA VAL A 23 -8.87 -8.05 -12.02
C VAL A 23 -8.18 -8.17 -10.66
N ALA A 24 -8.96 -8.26 -9.57
CA ALA A 24 -8.41 -8.41 -8.21
C ALA A 24 -7.61 -9.71 -8.04
N SER A 25 -8.09 -10.82 -8.60
CA SER A 25 -7.38 -12.11 -8.54
C SER A 25 -6.03 -12.04 -9.26
N ARG A 26 -5.99 -11.43 -10.46
CA ARG A 26 -4.74 -11.25 -11.21
C ARG A 26 -3.77 -10.34 -10.46
N PHE A 27 -4.28 -9.22 -9.95
CA PHE A 27 -3.49 -8.28 -9.15
C PHE A 27 -2.87 -8.94 -7.93
N ARG A 28 -3.60 -9.80 -7.20
CA ARG A 28 -3.05 -10.52 -6.04
C ARG A 28 -1.88 -11.43 -6.42
N GLY A 29 -1.95 -12.10 -7.58
CA GLY A 29 -0.83 -12.89 -8.11
C GLY A 29 0.38 -12.01 -8.49
N ASP A 30 0.13 -10.94 -9.25
CA ASP A 30 1.18 -10.00 -9.66
C ASP A 30 1.84 -9.29 -8.46
N LEU A 31 1.06 -8.98 -7.42
CA LEU A 31 1.52 -8.44 -6.14
C LEU A 31 2.44 -9.44 -5.42
N PHE A 32 2.00 -10.69 -5.29
CA PHE A 32 2.76 -11.73 -4.61
C PHE A 32 4.13 -11.97 -5.27
N ASP A 33 4.17 -11.95 -6.60
CA ASP A 33 5.41 -12.04 -7.37
C ASP A 33 6.41 -10.89 -7.13
N CYS A 34 5.93 -9.75 -6.61
CA CYS A 34 6.81 -8.63 -6.23
C CYS A 34 7.48 -8.86 -4.86
N LEU A 35 6.98 -9.81 -4.06
CA LEU A 35 7.46 -10.07 -2.69
C LEU A 35 8.63 -11.08 -2.71
N THR A 36 9.81 -10.57 -3.04
CA THR A 36 11.02 -11.39 -3.29
C THR A 36 11.63 -12.06 -2.05
N ALA A 37 11.28 -11.62 -0.83
CA ALA A 37 11.66 -12.30 0.40
C ALA A 37 10.54 -12.21 1.44
N ARG A 38 10.32 -13.31 2.20
CA ARG A 38 9.22 -13.46 3.18
C ARG A 38 7.83 -13.18 2.61
N GLY A 39 7.61 -13.56 1.34
CA GLY A 39 6.41 -13.20 0.59
C GLY A 39 5.09 -13.63 1.22
N ASP A 40 5.00 -14.84 1.77
CA ASP A 40 3.76 -15.30 2.42
C ASP A 40 3.32 -14.40 3.57
N GLU A 41 4.25 -14.03 4.44
CA GLU A 41 3.98 -13.18 5.60
C GLU A 41 3.71 -11.73 5.18
N LEU A 42 4.48 -11.18 4.24
CA LEU A 42 4.23 -9.84 3.71
C LEU A 42 2.86 -9.74 3.03
N PHE A 43 2.43 -10.82 2.36
CA PHE A 43 1.13 -10.89 1.71
C PHE A 43 0.00 -10.96 2.74
N GLU A 44 0.10 -11.83 3.75
CA GLU A 44 -0.88 -11.89 4.84
C GLU A 44 -0.96 -10.57 5.62
N LEU A 45 0.18 -9.93 5.88
CA LEU A 45 0.23 -8.62 6.55
C LEU A 45 -0.46 -7.54 5.72
N THR A 46 -0.29 -7.58 4.39
CA THR A 46 -0.98 -6.65 3.47
C THR A 46 -2.48 -6.90 3.46
N ASP A 47 -2.92 -8.15 3.44
CA ASP A 47 -4.34 -8.51 3.48
C ASP A 47 -4.98 -8.07 4.80
N ALA A 48 -4.29 -8.32 5.93
CA ALA A 48 -4.71 -7.85 7.25
C ALA A 48 -4.79 -6.32 7.33
N LEU A 49 -3.84 -5.60 6.75
CA LEU A 49 -3.85 -4.13 6.71
C LEU A 49 -5.04 -3.58 5.91
N LEU A 50 -5.40 -4.24 4.80
CA LEU A 50 -6.53 -3.84 3.96
C LEU A 50 -7.89 -4.22 4.57
N CYS A 51 -7.94 -5.28 5.39
CA CYS A 51 -9.14 -5.74 6.08
C CYS A 51 -9.32 -5.14 7.50
N ALA A 52 -8.33 -4.43 8.03
CA ALA A 52 -8.41 -3.86 9.37
C ALA A 52 -9.55 -2.82 9.47
N ASP A 53 -10.30 -2.89 10.57
CA ASP A 53 -11.37 -1.94 10.87
C ASP A 53 -10.80 -0.57 11.28
N GLY A 54 -10.50 0.26 10.27
CA GLY A 54 -10.06 1.63 10.45
C GLY A 54 -8.53 1.79 10.59
N PRO A 55 -8.07 2.95 11.11
CA PRO A 55 -6.65 3.26 11.16
C PRO A 55 -5.88 2.30 12.08
N VAL A 56 -4.86 1.66 11.54
CA VAL A 56 -3.95 0.81 12.30
C VAL A 56 -3.02 1.69 13.13
N ARG A 57 -3.13 1.59 14.46
CA ARG A 57 -2.33 2.38 15.40
C ARG A 57 -1.00 1.72 15.74
N THR A 58 -0.98 0.39 15.77
CA THR A 58 0.23 -0.38 15.99
C THR A 58 0.30 -1.55 15.02
N PRO A 59 1.48 -1.91 14.48
CA PRO A 59 1.61 -3.04 13.58
C PRO A 59 1.15 -4.35 14.22
N VAL A 60 1.41 -4.54 15.52
CA VAL A 60 1.08 -5.76 16.24
C VAL A 60 -0.43 -6.04 16.28
N ASP A 61 -1.28 -4.99 16.23
CA ASP A 61 -2.73 -5.14 16.13
C ASP A 61 -3.16 -5.94 14.90
N LEU A 62 -2.36 -5.92 13.82
CA LEU A 62 -2.64 -6.70 12.60
C LEU A 62 -2.57 -8.21 12.83
N THR A 63 -1.83 -8.68 13.85
CA THR A 63 -1.85 -10.12 14.21
C THR A 63 -3.16 -10.61 14.79
N LEU A 64 -4.06 -9.69 15.13
CA LEU A 64 -5.39 -10.00 15.67
C LEU A 64 -6.46 -10.08 14.58
N VAL A 65 -6.13 -9.63 13.37
CA VAL A 65 -7.02 -9.64 12.21
C VAL A 65 -7.07 -11.06 11.64
N ALA A 66 -8.26 -11.54 11.24
CA ALA A 66 -8.48 -12.94 10.86
C ALA A 66 -7.63 -13.38 9.64
N GLU A 67 -7.26 -12.43 8.80
CA GLU A 67 -6.43 -12.56 7.61
C GLU A 67 -4.96 -12.82 7.96
N HIS A 68 -4.50 -12.47 9.16
CA HIS A 68 -3.15 -12.74 9.64
C HIS A 68 -3.11 -14.09 10.37
N ARG A 69 -2.52 -15.11 9.72
CA ARG A 69 -2.55 -16.50 10.23
C ARG A 69 -1.31 -16.86 11.04
N ARG A 70 -0.24 -16.07 10.88
CA ARG A 70 1.06 -16.29 11.50
C ARG A 70 1.20 -15.50 12.80
N GLY A 71 2.23 -15.78 13.58
CA GLY A 71 2.45 -15.12 14.87
C GLY A 71 3.15 -13.76 14.75
N GLN A 72 3.18 -13.00 15.84
CA GLN A 72 3.88 -11.71 15.95
C GLN A 72 5.38 -11.79 15.58
N GLY A 73 6.05 -12.91 15.89
CA GLY A 73 7.45 -13.11 15.52
C GLY A 73 7.65 -13.18 14.00
N ALA A 74 6.71 -13.77 13.27
CA ALA A 74 6.76 -13.84 11.81
C ALA A 74 6.54 -12.46 11.19
N MET A 75 5.60 -11.67 11.73
CA MET A 75 5.39 -10.27 11.33
C MET A 75 6.69 -9.47 11.42
N TYR A 76 7.35 -9.47 12.58
CA TYR A 76 8.60 -8.71 12.74
C TYR A 76 9.73 -9.25 11.87
N ASP A 77 9.81 -10.56 11.67
CA ASP A 77 10.80 -11.15 10.75
C ASP A 77 10.56 -10.70 9.30
N ALA A 78 9.31 -10.63 8.82
CA ALA A 78 9.02 -10.12 7.49
C ALA A 78 9.22 -8.60 7.35
N LEU A 79 8.89 -7.81 8.37
CA LEU A 79 9.14 -6.37 8.33
C LEU A 79 10.64 -6.04 8.31
N ASN A 80 11.46 -6.83 9.02
CA ASN A 80 12.90 -6.60 9.11
C ASN A 80 13.70 -7.24 7.97
N ASN A 81 13.30 -8.43 7.52
CA ASN A 81 14.05 -9.26 6.57
C ASN A 81 13.30 -9.52 5.25
N GLY A 82 12.10 -8.96 5.09
CA GLY A 82 11.34 -9.04 3.85
C GLY A 82 11.91 -8.11 2.78
N ASN A 83 11.55 -8.39 1.53
CA ASN A 83 11.98 -7.56 0.40
C ASN A 83 10.89 -7.48 -0.66
N VAL A 84 10.71 -6.27 -1.21
CA VAL A 84 9.71 -5.96 -2.24
C VAL A 84 10.43 -5.37 -3.45
N ASP A 85 10.18 -5.93 -4.62
CA ASP A 85 10.59 -5.34 -5.90
C ASP A 85 9.72 -4.11 -6.18
N VAL A 86 10.13 -2.95 -5.65
CA VAL A 86 9.40 -1.68 -5.78
C VAL A 86 9.25 -1.25 -7.25
N PRO A 87 10.29 -1.34 -8.12
CA PRO A 87 10.13 -1.09 -9.55
C PRO A 87 9.03 -1.95 -10.20
N ARG A 88 9.02 -3.26 -9.95
CA ARG A 88 7.99 -4.16 -10.48
C ARG A 88 6.61 -3.83 -9.91
N LEU A 89 6.51 -3.56 -8.61
CA LEU A 89 5.26 -3.17 -7.97
C LEU A 89 4.67 -1.90 -8.60
N ARG A 90 5.51 -0.89 -8.90
CA ARG A 90 5.07 0.32 -9.61
C ARG A 90 4.50 0.01 -10.98
N GLN A 91 5.11 -0.91 -11.73
CA GLN A 91 4.60 -1.33 -13.04
C GLN A 91 3.27 -2.07 -12.93
N VAL A 92 3.14 -2.97 -11.96
CA VAL A 92 1.88 -3.69 -11.68
C VAL A 92 0.75 -2.71 -11.37
N LEU A 93 1.01 -1.72 -10.50
CA LEU A 93 0.02 -0.69 -10.14
C LEU A 93 -0.33 0.21 -11.32
N ALA A 94 0.66 0.63 -12.12
CA ALA A 94 0.44 1.46 -13.30
C ALA A 94 -0.32 0.73 -14.42
N GLY A 95 -0.29 -0.61 -14.43
CA GLY A 95 -1.02 -1.46 -15.38
C GLY A 95 -2.48 -1.75 -15.00
N LEU A 96 -2.94 -1.29 -13.83
CA LEU A 96 -4.34 -1.48 -13.42
C LEU A 96 -5.28 -0.59 -14.25
N PRO A 97 -6.53 -1.03 -14.49
CA PRO A 97 -7.53 -0.19 -15.16
C PRO A 97 -7.73 1.13 -14.42
N MET A 98 -7.53 2.25 -15.12
CA MET A 98 -7.67 3.58 -14.53
C MET A 98 -9.17 3.95 -14.42
N PRO A 99 -9.64 4.43 -13.25
CA PRO A 99 -11.01 4.89 -13.10
C PRO A 99 -11.28 6.08 -14.03
N GLN A 100 -12.36 5.98 -14.80
CA GLN A 100 -12.84 7.06 -15.66
C GLN A 100 -13.96 7.82 -14.95
N ALA A 101 -14.03 9.13 -15.18
CA ALA A 101 -15.18 9.93 -14.78
C ALA A 101 -16.43 9.48 -15.55
N GLY A 102 -17.61 9.90 -15.09
CA GLY A 102 -18.90 9.51 -15.70
C GLY A 102 -19.07 9.94 -17.17
N ASP A 103 -18.21 10.83 -17.67
CA ASP A 103 -18.13 11.28 -19.06
C ASP A 103 -17.04 10.56 -19.88
N GLY A 104 -16.41 9.52 -19.32
CA GLY A 104 -15.35 8.73 -19.97
C GLY A 104 -13.97 9.38 -19.96
N ARG A 105 -13.80 10.53 -19.29
CA ARG A 105 -12.50 11.21 -19.21
C ARG A 105 -11.68 10.68 -18.05
N LEU A 106 -10.36 10.74 -18.19
CA LEU A 106 -9.43 10.47 -17.10
C LEU A 106 -9.27 11.73 -16.24
N VAL A 107 -9.40 11.57 -14.92
CA VAL A 107 -9.17 12.64 -13.94
C VAL A 107 -8.00 12.22 -13.06
N LEU A 108 -6.93 13.02 -13.09
CA LEU A 108 -5.71 12.77 -12.33
C LEU A 108 -5.55 13.81 -11.23
N ALA A 109 -5.53 13.36 -9.98
CA ALA A 109 -5.14 14.18 -8.83
C ALA A 109 -3.67 13.90 -8.53
N VAL A 110 -2.87 14.97 -8.45
CA VAL A 110 -1.45 14.89 -8.07
C VAL A 110 -1.30 15.58 -6.71
N ASP A 111 -0.78 14.84 -5.74
CA ASP A 111 -0.41 15.34 -4.43
C ASP A 111 1.05 14.97 -4.13
N ILE A 112 1.73 15.82 -3.36
CA ILE A 112 3.07 15.56 -2.86
C ILE A 112 2.99 15.53 -1.33
N SER A 113 2.97 14.32 -0.79
CA SER A 113 3.05 14.10 0.65
C SER A 113 4.50 13.82 1.04
N HIS A 114 5.05 14.64 1.94
CA HIS A 114 6.38 14.40 2.50
C HIS A 114 6.33 13.30 3.55
N TRP A 115 7.30 12.38 3.51
CA TRP A 115 7.49 11.40 4.56
C TRP A 115 8.59 11.89 5.51
N PRO A 116 8.26 12.55 6.64
CA PRO A 116 9.27 12.99 7.58
C PRO A 116 10.04 11.78 8.12
N ARG A 117 11.34 11.93 8.25
CA ARG A 117 12.22 10.98 8.93
C ARG A 117 12.87 11.70 10.12
N PRO A 118 12.16 11.88 11.24
CA PRO A 118 12.68 12.60 12.38
C PRO A 118 13.97 11.97 12.94
N ASP A 119 14.08 10.65 12.81
CA ASP A 119 15.23 9.87 13.28
C ASP A 119 16.32 9.68 12.21
N ALA A 120 16.23 10.37 11.07
CA ALA A 120 17.31 10.33 10.08
C ALA A 120 18.57 11.00 10.70
N PRO A 121 19.76 10.40 10.53
CA PRO A 121 21.00 11.02 10.99
C PRO A 121 21.15 12.39 10.33
N THR A 122 21.35 13.43 11.13
CA THR A 122 21.61 14.78 10.63
C THR A 122 22.98 14.82 9.95
N SER A 123 23.08 15.55 8.84
CA SER A 123 24.39 15.83 8.22
C SER A 123 25.32 16.45 9.26
N SER A 124 26.59 16.02 9.25
CA SER A 124 27.63 16.52 10.15
C SER A 124 28.23 17.87 9.71
N GLU A 125 27.75 18.46 8.61
CA GLU A 125 28.25 19.74 8.12
C GLU A 125 27.70 20.92 8.94
N PRO A 126 28.56 21.68 9.65
CA PRO A 126 28.14 22.94 10.24
C PRO A 126 27.87 23.96 9.13
N HIS A 127 26.67 24.54 9.13
CA HIS A 127 26.24 25.61 8.22
C HIS A 127 26.93 26.95 8.60
N SER A 128 28.25 27.00 8.50
CA SER A 128 29.07 28.21 8.63
C SER A 128 29.76 28.48 7.31
N GLU A 129 29.06 29.17 6.41
CA GLU A 129 29.63 30.14 5.45
C GLU A 129 28.54 30.51 4.44
N MET A 130 27.76 31.55 4.72
CA MET A 130 27.08 32.32 3.65
C MET A 130 26.56 33.69 4.10
N ILE A 131 27.31 34.40 4.96
CA ILE A 131 27.19 35.87 5.05
C ILE A 131 28.61 36.44 5.18
N SER A 132 29.30 36.60 4.04
CA SER A 132 30.31 37.65 3.92
C SER A 132 29.71 38.75 3.05
N ASN A 133 29.67 39.94 3.65
CA ASN A 133 29.21 41.21 3.09
C ASN A 133 30.15 41.75 2.00
#